data_AF-A0A6J4VPP1-F1
#
_entry.id   AF-A0A6J4VPP1-F1
#
_cell.length_a   1.000
_cell.length_b   1.000
_cell.length_c   1.000
_cell.angle_alpha   90.00
_cell.angle_beta   90.00
_cell.angle_gamma   90.00
#
_symmetry.space_group_name_H-M   'P 1'
#
loop_
_entity.id
_entity.type
_entity.pdbx_description
1 polymer ?
#
loop_
_entity_poly.entity_id
_entity_poly.type
_entity_poly.pdbx_seq_one_letter_code
_entity_poly.pdbx_strand_id
1 'polypeptide(L)' 'MVHEQHRLTIPSNAEYSVPQLRMIPREAEGILGRPITAEEWDRL' A
#
# COMPACT_ATOMS: atom_id res chain seq x y z
N MET A 1 -9.19 2.42 -4.74
CA MET A 1 -8.57 2.17 -6.06
C MET A 1 -8.81 0.71 -6.41
N VAL A 2 -9.16 0.38 -7.66
CA VAL A 2 -9.37 -1.03 -8.11
C VAL A 2 -8.40 -1.28 -9.26
N HIS A 3 -7.58 -2.31 -9.15
CA HIS A 3 -6.69 -2.78 -10.22
C HIS A 3 -6.92 -4.27 -10.43
N GLU A 4 -7.48 -4.63 -11.59
CA GLU A 4 -7.91 -6.00 -11.90
C GLU A 4 -8.78 -6.61 -10.80
N GLN A 5 -8.31 -7.67 -10.14
CA GLN A 5 -9.01 -8.36 -9.05
C GLN A 5 -8.62 -7.84 -7.65
N HIS A 6 -7.70 -6.87 -7.57
CA HIS A 6 -7.18 -6.34 -6.31
C HIS A 6 -7.82 -4.99 -5.98
N ARG A 7 -8.46 -4.91 -4.81
CA ARG A 7 -9.07 -3.68 -4.30
C ARG A 7 -8.23 -3.15 -3.14
N LEU A 8 -7.60 -2.00 -3.37
CA LEU A 8 -6.94 -1.24 -2.30
C LEU A 8 -7.92 -0.19 -1.77
N THR A 9 -8.26 -0.30 -0.49
CA THR A 9 -9.03 0.73 0.21
C THR A 9 -8.08 1.86 0.57
N ILE A 10 -8.07 2.91 -0.25
CA ILE A 10 -7.40 4.16 0.10
C ILE A 10 -8.42 5.00 0.87
N PRO A 11 -8.19 5.30 2.16
CA PRO A 11 -9.08 6.19 2.91
C PRO A 11 -9.12 7.55 2.23
N SER A 12 -10.25 8.27 2.28
CA SER A 12 -10.40 9.58 1.61
C SER A 12 -10.06 10.77 2.51
N ASN A 13 -9.42 10.55 3.65
CA ASN A 13 -9.11 11.58 4.62
C ASN A 13 -7.90 12.41 4.17
N ALA A 14 -7.95 13.73 4.35
CA ALA A 14 -6.85 14.62 3.99
C ALA A 14 -5.58 14.42 4.84
N GLU A 15 -5.75 13.91 6.07
CA GLU A 15 -4.66 13.57 6.98
C GLU A 15 -4.76 12.09 7.34
N TYR A 16 -3.71 11.35 7.02
CA TYR A 16 -3.60 9.94 7.39
C TYR A 16 -2.71 9.81 8.61
N SER A 17 -3.15 8.98 9.55
CA SER A 17 -2.25 8.56 10.62
C SER A 17 -1.12 7.69 10.02
N VAL A 18 0.10 7.84 10.53
CA VAL A 18 1.26 7.02 10.12
C VAL A 18 0.96 5.50 10.14
N PRO A 19 0.19 4.96 11.11
CA PRO A 19 -0.24 3.56 11.08
C PRO A 19 -1.11 3.20 9.88
N GLN A 20 -2.03 4.07 9.45
CA GLN A 20 -2.89 3.83 8.29
C GLN A 20 -2.08 3.81 6.99
N LEU A 21 -1.10 4.72 6.84
CA LEU A 21 -0.22 4.71 5.67
C LEU A 21 0.61 3.43 5.58
N ARG A 22 1.05 2.88 6.73
CA ARG A 22 1.81 1.63 6.79
C ARG A 22 1.00 0.39 6.41
N MET A 23 -0.33 0.46 6.39
CA MET A 23 -1.16 -0.68 5.96
C MET A 23 -1.11 -0.91 4.45
N ILE A 24 -0.96 0.15 3.67
CA ILE A 24 -0.95 0.10 2.20
C ILE A 24 0.20 -0.77 1.66
N PRO A 25 1.47 -0.54 2.02
CA PRO A 25 2.56 -1.39 1.56
C PRO A 25 2.43 -2.82 2.11
N ARG A 26 1.92 -3.02 3.32
CA ARG A 26 1.69 -4.38 3.86
C ARG A 26 0.68 -5.20 3.07
N GLU A 27 -0.42 -4.60 2.63
CA GLU A 27 -1.38 -5.29 1.77
C GLU A 27 -0.75 -5.65 0.42
N ALA A 28 0.04 -4.73 -0.16
CA ALA A 28 0.76 -4.97 -1.40
C ALA A 28 1.81 -6.10 -1.26
N GLU A 29 2.56 -6.14 -0.15
CA GLU A 29 3.49 -7.22 0.17
C GLU A 29 2.79 -8.57 0.30
N GLY A 30 1.60 -8.60 0.91
CA GLY A 30 0.78 -9.80 1.02
C GLY A 30 0.30 -10.32 -0.34
N ILE A 31 -0.07 -9.43 -1.26
CA ILE A 31 -0.47 -9.78 -2.64
C ILE A 31 0.74 -10.26 -3.46
N LEU A 32 1.89 -9.60 -3.32
CA LEU A 32 3.11 -9.92 -4.06
C LEU A 32 3.85 -11.15 -3.51
N GLY A 33 3.54 -11.58 -2.29
CA GLY A 33 4.23 -12.69 -1.62
C GLY A 33 5.70 -12.40 -1.28
N ARG A 34 6.11 -11.12 -1.31
CA ARG A 34 7.47 -10.67 -0.96
C ARG A 34 7.42 -9.28 -0.31
N PRO A 35 8.40 -8.95 0.55
CA PRO A 35 8.54 -7.60 1.08
C PRO A 35 8.89 -6.60 -0.04
N ILE A 36 8.39 -5.38 0.10
CA ILE A 36 8.75 -4.23 -0.75
C ILE A 36 9.79 -3.43 0.03
N THR A 37 10.99 -3.27 -0.54
CA THR A 37 12.02 -2.47 0.12
C THR A 37 11.71 -0.98 -0.03
N ALA A 38 12.23 -0.17 0.90
CA ALA A 38 12.08 1.28 0.83
C ALA A 38 12.66 1.86 -0.47
N GLU A 39 13.78 1.30 -0.97
CA GLU A 39 14.40 1.71 -2.23
C GLU A 39 13.56 1.35 -3.46
N GLU A 40 12.87 0.21 -3.44
CA GLU A 40 11.96 -0.16 -4.53
C GLU A 40 10.73 0.75 -4.53
N TRP A 41 10.20 1.06 -3.35
CA TRP A 41 9.07 1.96 -3.18
C TRP A 41 9.39 3.40 -3.62
N ASP A 42 10.58 3.91 -3.31
CA ASP A 42 11.02 5.26 -3.67
C ASP A 42 11.23 5.47 -5.19
N ARG A 43 11.36 4.37 -5.95
CA ARG A 43 11.58 4.39 -7.41
C ARG A 43 10.31 4.30 -8.25
N LEU A 44 9.13 4.17 -7.64
CA LEU A 44 7.81 4.11 -8.29
C LEU A 44 7.18 5.50 -8.43
#